data_AF-A0A1G4PPL0-F1
#
_entry.id   AF-A0A1G4PPL0-F1
#
_cell.length_a   1.000
_cell.length_b   1.000
_cell.length_c   1.000
_cell.angle_alpha   90.00
_cell.angle_beta   90.00
_cell.angle_gamma   90.00
#
_symmetry.space_group_name_H-M   'P 1'
#
loop_
_entity.id
_entity.type
_entity.pdbx_description
1 polymer ?
#
loop_
_entity_poly.entity_id
_entity_poly.type
_entity_poly.pdbx_seq_one_letter_code
_entity_poly.pdbx_strand_id
1 'polypeptide(L)'
;MAATVFVLTQKEISFPQDSIYVPLQVGAATGQDLGYIRDDNGGDQISELHCFFGYLTGIYWIWKNYTGQENIGICPEHPWAEEVSGEKLDDLLGRCDVLIAKPVESDVTFGQRFFEEHHANDLEAVQASLAKLYPEDEWAFEDVLNGKRQYAGHGCVMKRALFDDYCNWLFTILMDAGQRIDASHYESDEMCVYAYLAEALFPTWLLARGLRVCEVLESEKKASGADLLSLLRQLLQQHKTKEAYECIHKAMTDNPEATLPVSDEGNNLVIAEQVLYLKYLDEEDGHDSMWKQEWDLDTLTDHYRNIYSMMQLVSTGEELGEYEVEYLKQSGFNAMTADLMVRNDPAERLQKPYLKGDEIVSYLAKYNLF
;
A
#
# COMPACT_ATOMS: atom_id res chain seq x y z
N MET A 1 -8.76 -7.68 -28.07
CA MET A 1 -10.00 -7.86 -27.29
C MET A 1 -10.08 -6.70 -26.32
N ALA A 2 -11.25 -6.08 -26.14
CA ALA A 2 -11.35 -5.02 -25.13
C ALA A 2 -11.33 -5.66 -23.72
N ALA A 3 -10.75 -4.95 -22.75
CA ALA A 3 -10.81 -5.30 -21.34
C ALA A 3 -10.98 -4.02 -20.50
N THR A 4 -11.66 -4.16 -19.38
CA THR A 4 -11.76 -3.13 -18.35
C THR A 4 -11.34 -3.75 -17.02
N VAL A 5 -10.28 -3.20 -16.43
CA VAL A 5 -9.66 -3.70 -15.20
C VAL A 5 -10.03 -2.77 -14.06
N PHE A 6 -10.88 -3.24 -13.16
CA PHE A 6 -11.28 -2.48 -12.00
C PHE A 6 -10.23 -2.58 -10.90
N VAL A 7 -9.71 -1.43 -10.47
CA VAL A 7 -8.80 -1.34 -9.35
C VAL A 7 -9.60 -1.00 -8.10
N LEU A 8 -9.74 -1.97 -7.20
CA LEU A 8 -10.58 -1.88 -6.01
C LEU A 8 -9.79 -1.21 -4.88
N THR A 9 -10.30 -0.13 -4.30
CA THR A 9 -9.58 0.62 -3.25
C THR A 9 -10.50 1.26 -2.23
N GLN A 10 -9.99 1.51 -1.03
CA GLN A 10 -10.64 2.32 0.01
C GLN A 10 -9.98 3.70 0.22
N LYS A 11 -8.87 3.95 -0.48
CA LYS A 11 -8.04 5.15 -0.33
C LYS A 11 -7.63 5.68 -1.70
N GLU A 12 -7.20 6.93 -1.74
CA GLU A 12 -6.58 7.48 -2.94
C GLU A 12 -5.31 6.69 -3.29
N ILE A 13 -5.17 6.34 -4.57
CA ILE A 13 -4.04 5.58 -5.09
C ILE A 13 -3.55 6.23 -6.39
N SER A 14 -2.24 6.19 -6.62
CA SER A 14 -1.68 6.59 -7.91
C SER A 14 -2.07 5.57 -8.97
N PHE A 15 -2.65 6.07 -10.06
CA PHE A 15 -3.25 5.24 -11.09
C PHE A 15 -2.34 5.10 -12.32
N PRO A 16 -2.30 3.94 -13.00
CA PRO A 16 -1.63 3.83 -14.29
C PRO A 16 -2.29 4.79 -15.30
N GLN A 17 -1.50 5.33 -16.23
CA GLN A 17 -2.04 6.20 -17.27
C GLN A 17 -2.91 5.46 -18.31
N ASP A 18 -2.89 4.12 -18.31
CA ASP A 18 -3.66 3.33 -19.26
C ASP A 18 -5.16 3.35 -18.94
N SER A 19 -5.96 3.72 -19.95
CA SER A 19 -7.42 3.82 -19.92
C SER A 19 -8.17 2.52 -19.63
N ILE A 20 -7.52 1.35 -19.73
CA ILE A 20 -8.17 0.08 -19.39
C ILE A 20 -8.43 -0.05 -17.89
N TYR A 21 -7.62 0.61 -17.06
CA TYR A 21 -7.78 0.56 -15.62
C TYR A 21 -8.87 1.57 -15.21
N VAL A 22 -9.75 1.16 -14.30
CA VAL A 22 -10.85 1.99 -13.79
C VAL A 22 -10.87 1.91 -12.26
N PRO A 23 -10.68 3.02 -11.53
CA PRO A 23 -10.73 2.99 -10.07
C PRO A 23 -12.17 2.76 -9.61
N LEU A 24 -12.35 1.85 -8.66
CA LEU A 24 -13.61 1.57 -8.00
C LEU A 24 -13.41 1.59 -6.48
N GLN A 25 -14.07 2.54 -5.84
CA GLN A 25 -14.10 2.70 -4.40
C GLN A 25 -15.03 1.65 -3.77
N VAL A 26 -14.45 0.82 -2.90
CA VAL A 26 -15.17 -0.20 -2.13
C VAL A 26 -15.50 0.30 -0.72
N GLY A 27 -16.60 -0.17 -0.14
CA GLY A 27 -17.09 0.31 1.16
C GLY A 27 -17.46 1.80 1.14
N ALA A 28 -17.86 2.32 -0.02
CA ALA A 28 -18.18 3.73 -0.20
C ALA A 28 -19.39 4.18 0.65
N ALA A 29 -20.26 3.25 1.06
CA ALA A 29 -21.44 3.55 1.89
C ALA A 29 -21.06 4.20 3.25
N THR A 30 -19.88 3.90 3.78
CA THR A 30 -19.37 4.44 5.05
C THR A 30 -18.12 5.31 4.89
N GLY A 31 -17.55 5.36 3.69
CA GLY A 31 -16.32 6.09 3.37
C GLY A 31 -16.54 7.51 2.82
N GLN A 32 -15.47 8.31 2.81
CA GLN A 32 -15.45 9.60 2.12
C GLN A 32 -15.40 9.38 0.60
N ASP A 33 -16.12 10.20 -0.17
CA ASP A 33 -16.08 10.13 -1.64
C ASP A 33 -14.69 10.50 -2.17
N LEU A 34 -14.06 9.55 -2.88
CA LEU A 34 -12.74 9.72 -3.50
C LEU A 34 -12.81 10.25 -4.95
N GLY A 35 -14.01 10.50 -5.48
CA GLY A 35 -14.22 10.88 -6.88
C GLY A 35 -14.14 9.73 -7.88
N TYR A 36 -14.12 8.48 -7.41
CA TYR A 36 -14.08 7.27 -8.23
C TYR A 36 -15.49 6.70 -8.47
N ILE A 37 -15.59 5.63 -9.27
CA ILE A 37 -16.81 4.81 -9.27
C ILE A 37 -16.98 4.25 -7.86
N ARG A 38 -18.21 4.22 -7.34
CA ARG A 38 -18.49 3.77 -5.98
C ARG A 38 -19.39 2.55 -5.97
N ASP A 39 -19.08 1.60 -5.10
CA ASP A 39 -19.83 0.36 -4.92
C ASP A 39 -21.17 0.51 -4.17
N ASP A 40 -21.48 1.71 -3.65
CA ASP A 40 -22.73 2.03 -2.94
C ASP A 40 -23.80 2.66 -3.84
N ASN A 41 -23.47 2.92 -5.11
CA ASN A 41 -24.38 3.52 -6.07
C ASN A 41 -25.14 2.46 -6.89
N GLY A 42 -26.39 2.72 -7.25
CA GLY A 42 -27.19 1.79 -8.08
C GLY A 42 -28.22 1.00 -7.28
N GLY A 43 -28.60 -0.17 -7.79
CA GLY A 43 -29.71 -0.97 -7.26
C GLY A 43 -29.26 -2.04 -6.27
N ASP A 44 -28.69 -3.12 -6.78
CA ASP A 44 -28.29 -4.29 -6.01
C ASP A 44 -26.81 -4.19 -5.63
N GLN A 45 -26.51 -4.03 -4.34
CA GLN A 45 -25.18 -3.79 -3.79
C GLN A 45 -25.07 -4.26 -2.34
N ILE A 46 -23.82 -4.44 -1.87
CA ILE A 46 -23.48 -4.88 -0.51
C ILE A 46 -22.36 -4.02 0.13
N SER A 47 -22.22 -2.76 -0.27
CA SER A 47 -21.18 -1.82 0.18
C SER A 47 -21.15 -1.63 1.70
N GLU A 48 -22.32 -1.58 2.36
CA GLU A 48 -22.42 -1.50 3.83
C GLU A 48 -21.81 -2.73 4.54
N LEU A 49 -21.68 -3.86 3.84
CA LEU A 49 -21.09 -5.10 4.36
C LEU A 49 -19.58 -5.18 4.09
N HIS A 50 -18.93 -4.09 3.69
CA HIS A 50 -17.50 -4.06 3.40
C HIS A 50 -16.65 -4.60 4.55
N CYS A 51 -16.99 -4.33 5.81
CA CYS A 51 -16.24 -4.87 6.95
C CYS A 51 -16.18 -6.41 6.95
N PHE A 52 -17.15 -7.08 6.32
CA PHE A 52 -17.20 -8.54 6.22
C PHE A 52 -16.71 -9.07 4.88
N PHE A 53 -17.00 -8.35 3.79
CA PHE A 53 -16.75 -8.78 2.42
C PHE A 53 -15.46 -8.21 1.80
N GLY A 54 -14.86 -7.19 2.41
CA GLY A 54 -13.71 -6.48 1.86
C GLY A 54 -13.94 -6.08 0.40
N TYR A 55 -12.94 -6.39 -0.44
CA TYR A 55 -12.97 -6.13 -1.88
C TYR A 55 -14.09 -6.86 -2.65
N LEU A 56 -14.72 -7.89 -2.09
CA LEU A 56 -15.83 -8.58 -2.75
C LEU A 56 -17.05 -7.68 -2.94
N THR A 57 -17.20 -6.62 -2.15
CA THR A 57 -18.25 -5.60 -2.35
C THR A 57 -18.15 -4.94 -3.73
N GLY A 58 -16.93 -4.59 -4.15
CA GLY A 58 -16.66 -4.10 -5.50
C GLY A 58 -16.91 -5.14 -6.58
N ILE A 59 -16.50 -6.40 -6.37
CA ILE A 59 -16.76 -7.50 -7.31
C ILE A 59 -18.28 -7.71 -7.49
N TYR A 60 -19.03 -7.72 -6.39
CA TYR A 60 -20.49 -7.83 -6.41
C TYR A 60 -21.12 -6.68 -7.18
N TRP A 61 -20.65 -5.45 -6.92
CA TRP A 61 -21.16 -4.28 -7.60
C TRP A 61 -20.93 -4.35 -9.11
N ILE A 62 -19.74 -4.76 -9.56
CA ILE A 62 -19.43 -4.95 -10.98
C ILE A 62 -20.37 -6.00 -11.58
N TRP A 63 -20.59 -7.12 -10.90
CA TRP A 63 -21.50 -8.17 -11.36
C TRP A 63 -22.94 -7.67 -11.56
N LYS A 64 -23.45 -6.87 -10.61
CA LYS A 64 -24.85 -6.43 -10.60
C LYS A 64 -25.14 -5.17 -11.42
N ASN A 65 -24.20 -4.22 -11.47
CA ASN A 65 -24.45 -2.86 -11.94
C ASN A 65 -23.65 -2.52 -13.20
N TYR A 66 -22.49 -3.14 -13.42
CA TYR A 66 -21.66 -2.83 -14.59
C TYR A 66 -22.16 -3.58 -15.83
N THR A 67 -22.48 -2.83 -16.90
CA THR A 67 -23.09 -3.38 -18.13
C THR A 67 -22.09 -3.69 -19.24
N GLY A 68 -20.81 -3.38 -19.06
CA GLY A 68 -19.75 -3.65 -20.04
C GLY A 68 -19.67 -5.14 -20.41
N GLN A 69 -19.34 -5.42 -21.67
CA GLN A 69 -19.33 -6.78 -22.24
C GLN A 69 -17.92 -7.23 -22.66
N GLU A 70 -16.95 -6.34 -22.51
CA GLU A 70 -15.53 -6.61 -22.61
C GLU A 70 -15.04 -7.55 -21.49
N ASN A 71 -13.78 -7.97 -21.58
CA ASN A 71 -13.19 -8.79 -20.53
C ASN A 71 -13.13 -8.00 -19.21
N ILE A 72 -13.49 -8.65 -18.11
CA ILE A 72 -13.51 -8.03 -16.80
C ILE A 72 -12.23 -8.38 -16.07
N GLY A 73 -11.53 -7.34 -15.59
CA GLY A 73 -10.39 -7.43 -14.71
C GLY A 73 -10.72 -6.95 -13.31
N ILE A 74 -10.14 -7.60 -12.30
CA ILE A 74 -10.20 -7.23 -10.89
C ILE A 74 -8.78 -7.11 -10.38
N CYS A 75 -8.50 -6.02 -9.69
CA CYS A 75 -7.19 -5.69 -9.15
C CYS A 75 -7.34 -5.04 -7.77
N PRO A 76 -7.16 -5.79 -6.67
CA PRO A 76 -7.21 -5.20 -5.33
C PRO A 76 -5.99 -4.30 -5.08
N GLU A 77 -6.21 -3.05 -4.65
CA GLU A 77 -5.24 -2.01 -4.25
C GLU A 77 -4.21 -1.54 -5.29
N HIS A 78 -3.58 -2.46 -6.00
CA HIS A 78 -2.45 -2.19 -6.87
C HIS A 78 -2.75 -2.71 -8.27
N PRO A 79 -2.64 -1.88 -9.30
CA PRO A 79 -2.72 -2.32 -10.69
C PRO A 79 -1.68 -3.41 -10.96
N TRP A 80 -2.06 -4.39 -11.77
CA TRP A 80 -1.11 -5.34 -12.32
C TRP A 80 -0.02 -4.61 -13.12
N ALA A 81 1.19 -5.18 -13.15
CA ALA A 81 2.34 -4.63 -13.88
C ALA A 81 2.00 -4.38 -15.37
N GLU A 82 2.90 -3.71 -16.12
CA GLU A 82 2.75 -3.41 -17.56
C GLU A 82 2.31 -4.60 -18.45
N GLU A 83 2.47 -5.83 -17.95
CA GLU A 83 2.09 -7.09 -18.60
C GLU A 83 0.59 -7.22 -18.87
N VAL A 84 -0.26 -6.47 -18.15
CA VAL A 84 -1.72 -6.54 -18.28
C VAL A 84 -2.28 -5.29 -18.96
N SER A 85 -1.56 -4.80 -19.97
CA SER A 85 -1.97 -3.66 -20.78
C SER A 85 -1.84 -3.93 -22.29
N GLY A 86 -2.69 -3.26 -23.07
CA GLY A 86 -2.63 -3.23 -24.54
C GLY A 86 -2.53 -4.61 -25.21
N GLU A 87 -1.58 -4.73 -26.14
CA GLU A 87 -1.40 -5.94 -26.97
C GLU A 87 -0.95 -7.18 -26.17
N LYS A 88 -0.28 -7.00 -25.02
CA LYS A 88 0.20 -8.12 -24.20
C LYS A 88 -0.96 -8.87 -23.54
N LEU A 89 -1.94 -8.12 -23.02
CA LEU A 89 -3.15 -8.69 -22.44
C LEU A 89 -3.92 -9.53 -23.48
N ASP A 90 -3.99 -9.04 -24.72
CA ASP A 90 -4.63 -9.74 -25.83
C ASP A 90 -3.96 -11.05 -26.20
N ASP A 91 -2.62 -11.09 -26.24
CA ASP A 91 -1.86 -12.33 -26.48
C ASP A 91 -2.09 -13.35 -25.34
N LEU A 92 -2.04 -12.88 -24.10
CA LEU A 92 -2.25 -13.71 -22.91
C LEU A 92 -3.66 -14.32 -22.88
N LEU A 93 -4.70 -13.53 -23.10
CA LEU A 93 -6.09 -14.01 -23.16
C LEU A 93 -6.39 -14.84 -24.42
N GLY A 94 -5.53 -14.78 -25.45
CA GLY A 94 -5.57 -15.73 -26.57
C GLY A 94 -5.15 -17.15 -26.17
N ARG A 95 -4.35 -17.29 -25.11
CA ARG A 95 -3.73 -18.55 -24.69
C ARG A 95 -4.43 -19.21 -23.51
N CYS A 96 -5.16 -18.44 -22.72
CA CYS A 96 -5.86 -18.89 -21.52
C CYS A 96 -7.32 -18.45 -21.50
N ASP A 97 -8.07 -18.97 -20.52
CA ASP A 97 -9.45 -18.55 -20.26
C ASP A 97 -9.49 -17.49 -19.14
N VAL A 98 -8.56 -17.56 -18.19
CA VAL A 98 -8.42 -16.65 -17.05
C VAL A 98 -6.93 -16.32 -16.82
N LEU A 99 -6.63 -15.04 -16.65
CA LEU A 99 -5.38 -14.57 -16.08
C LEU A 99 -5.55 -14.37 -14.58
N ILE A 100 -4.57 -14.77 -13.79
CA ILE A 100 -4.56 -14.56 -12.34
C ILE A 100 -3.23 -13.98 -11.88
N ALA A 101 -3.26 -13.32 -10.72
CA ALA A 101 -2.07 -13.06 -9.94
C ALA A 101 -1.37 -14.38 -9.59
N LYS A 102 -0.05 -14.44 -9.76
CA LYS A 102 0.73 -15.64 -9.51
C LYS A 102 0.58 -16.07 -8.04
N PRO A 103 0.06 -17.27 -7.74
CA PRO A 103 -0.03 -17.76 -6.38
C PRO A 103 1.36 -18.02 -5.80
N VAL A 104 1.47 -17.89 -4.48
CA VAL A 104 2.71 -18.15 -3.74
C VAL A 104 2.73 -19.60 -3.29
N GLU A 105 3.86 -20.28 -3.49
CA GLU A 105 4.07 -21.63 -2.95
C GLU A 105 4.42 -21.52 -1.46
N SER A 106 3.77 -22.34 -0.63
CA SER A 106 3.98 -22.40 0.81
C SER A 106 4.45 -23.78 1.27
N ASP A 107 5.04 -23.86 2.46
CA ASP A 107 5.42 -25.14 3.08
C ASP A 107 4.21 -25.87 3.70
N VAL A 108 3.18 -25.12 4.10
CA VAL A 108 1.91 -25.62 4.66
C VAL A 108 0.80 -25.64 3.61
N THR A 109 -0.25 -26.43 3.84
CA THR A 109 -1.41 -26.44 2.95
C THR A 109 -2.27 -25.19 3.15
N PHE A 110 -3.09 -24.83 2.16
CA PHE A 110 -4.06 -23.73 2.27
C PHE A 110 -4.96 -23.91 3.50
N GLY A 111 -5.52 -25.11 3.68
CA GLY A 111 -6.36 -25.43 4.83
C GLY A 111 -5.63 -25.27 6.16
N GLN A 112 -4.37 -25.72 6.25
CA GLN A 112 -3.55 -25.55 7.46
C GLN A 112 -3.34 -24.06 7.78
N ARG A 113 -2.94 -23.26 6.79
CA ARG A 113 -2.80 -21.80 6.96
C ARG A 113 -4.10 -21.16 7.43
N PHE A 114 -5.21 -21.51 6.77
CA PHE A 114 -6.52 -20.96 7.12
C PHE A 114 -6.91 -21.30 8.57
N PHE A 115 -6.65 -22.51 9.04
CA PHE A 115 -6.94 -22.89 10.44
C PHE A 115 -6.03 -22.23 11.48
N GLU A 116 -4.81 -21.83 11.08
CA GLU A 116 -3.89 -21.10 11.95
C GLU A 116 -4.24 -19.60 12.03
N GLU A 117 -4.79 -19.04 10.96
CA GLU A 117 -5.05 -17.60 10.81
C GLU A 117 -6.52 -17.21 11.03
N HIS A 118 -7.47 -18.15 10.90
CA HIS A 118 -8.91 -17.88 10.87
C HIS A 118 -9.76 -18.96 11.57
N HIS A 119 -11.06 -18.70 11.71
CA HIS A 119 -12.00 -19.59 12.38
C HIS A 119 -12.38 -20.79 11.51
N ALA A 120 -12.02 -21.99 11.97
CA ALA A 120 -12.29 -23.25 11.26
C ALA A 120 -13.77 -23.46 10.89
N ASN A 121 -14.68 -23.03 11.77
CA ASN A 121 -16.12 -23.17 11.58
C ASN A 121 -16.64 -22.45 10.33
N ASP A 122 -15.97 -21.38 9.88
CA ASP A 122 -16.39 -20.63 8.70
C ASP A 122 -16.09 -21.39 7.42
N LEU A 123 -14.92 -22.03 7.38
CA LEU A 123 -14.53 -22.89 6.27
C LEU A 123 -15.43 -24.13 6.21
N GLU A 124 -15.78 -24.71 7.35
CA GLU A 124 -16.75 -25.80 7.44
C GLU A 124 -18.14 -25.37 6.95
N ALA A 125 -18.58 -24.14 7.27
CA ALA A 125 -19.84 -23.58 6.77
C ALA A 125 -19.84 -23.44 5.24
N VAL A 126 -18.71 -23.02 4.66
CA VAL A 126 -18.53 -22.97 3.20
C VAL A 126 -18.53 -24.37 2.60
N GLN A 127 -17.80 -25.32 3.18
CA GLN A 127 -17.78 -26.71 2.71
C GLN A 127 -19.18 -27.32 2.71
N ALA A 128 -19.95 -27.14 3.78
CA ALA A 128 -21.32 -27.62 3.90
C ALA A 128 -22.26 -26.98 2.86
N SER A 129 -22.04 -25.69 2.55
CA SER A 129 -22.82 -24.96 1.54
C SER A 129 -22.46 -25.42 0.14
N LEU A 130 -21.17 -25.64 -0.14
CA LEU A 130 -20.68 -26.18 -1.40
C LEU A 130 -21.23 -27.59 -1.66
N ALA A 131 -21.11 -28.51 -0.69
CA ALA A 131 -21.63 -29.88 -0.82
C ALA A 131 -23.15 -29.92 -1.03
N LYS A 132 -23.89 -28.93 -0.50
CA LYS A 132 -25.33 -28.78 -0.69
C LYS A 132 -25.69 -28.24 -2.07
N LEU A 133 -24.98 -27.22 -2.55
CA LEU A 133 -25.37 -26.42 -3.72
C LEU A 133 -24.69 -26.88 -5.01
N TYR A 134 -23.45 -27.32 -4.91
CA TYR A 134 -22.57 -27.73 -6.02
C TYR A 134 -21.74 -28.97 -5.62
N PRO A 135 -22.39 -30.12 -5.33
CA PRO A 135 -21.70 -31.34 -4.89
C PRO A 135 -20.65 -31.84 -5.91
N GLU A 136 -20.81 -31.53 -7.19
CA GLU A 136 -19.85 -31.85 -8.24
C GLU A 136 -18.52 -31.09 -8.13
N ASP A 137 -18.49 -30.01 -7.34
CA ASP A 137 -17.31 -29.16 -7.15
C ASP A 137 -16.54 -29.49 -5.87
N GLU A 138 -17.09 -30.36 -5.01
CA GLU A 138 -16.52 -30.68 -3.69
C GLU A 138 -15.08 -31.20 -3.78
N TRP A 139 -14.79 -32.06 -4.76
CA TRP A 139 -13.44 -32.59 -4.97
C TRP A 139 -12.42 -31.49 -5.25
N ALA A 140 -12.80 -30.42 -5.95
CA ALA A 140 -11.90 -29.33 -6.29
C ALA A 140 -11.60 -28.48 -5.06
N PHE A 141 -12.59 -28.32 -4.17
CA PHE A 141 -12.40 -27.63 -2.90
C PHE A 141 -11.46 -28.40 -1.98
N GLU A 142 -11.65 -29.72 -1.88
CA GLU A 142 -10.72 -30.58 -1.14
C GLU A 142 -9.29 -30.52 -1.71
N ASP A 143 -9.13 -30.49 -3.04
CA ASP A 143 -7.82 -30.36 -3.67
C ASP A 143 -7.14 -29.02 -3.31
N VAL A 144 -7.89 -27.91 -3.32
CA VAL A 144 -7.39 -26.59 -2.91
C VAL A 144 -6.95 -26.60 -1.44
N LEU A 145 -7.78 -27.10 -0.52
CA LEU A 145 -7.47 -27.10 0.91
C LEU A 145 -6.23 -27.94 1.25
N ASN A 146 -5.99 -29.00 0.49
CA ASN A 146 -4.82 -29.86 0.63
C ASN A 146 -3.60 -29.36 -0.18
N GLY A 147 -3.81 -28.42 -1.10
CA GLY A 147 -2.78 -27.80 -1.92
C GLY A 147 -1.90 -26.84 -1.12
N LYS A 148 -0.68 -26.60 -1.61
CA LYS A 148 0.31 -25.70 -0.99
C LYS A 148 0.37 -24.30 -1.60
N ARG A 149 -0.43 -24.08 -2.65
CA ARG A 149 -0.54 -22.80 -3.34
C ARG A 149 -1.46 -21.86 -2.57
N GLN A 150 -0.97 -20.66 -2.30
CA GLN A 150 -1.71 -19.60 -1.63
C GLN A 150 -2.11 -18.56 -2.66
N TYR A 151 -3.42 -18.34 -2.77
CA TYR A 151 -4.02 -17.40 -3.70
C TYR A 151 -4.39 -16.16 -2.90
N ALA A 152 -3.47 -15.21 -2.84
CA ALA A 152 -3.71 -13.95 -2.14
C ALA A 152 -4.54 -13.02 -3.02
N GLY A 153 -5.66 -12.52 -2.49
CA GLY A 153 -6.53 -11.60 -3.20
C GLY A 153 -7.30 -12.22 -4.37
N HIS A 154 -8.03 -11.36 -5.09
CA HIS A 154 -8.93 -11.74 -6.19
C HIS A 154 -8.46 -11.19 -7.54
N GLY A 155 -7.14 -10.98 -7.66
CA GLY A 155 -6.52 -10.47 -8.88
C GLY A 155 -6.80 -11.42 -10.06
N CYS A 156 -7.60 -10.99 -11.02
CA CYS A 156 -7.90 -11.79 -12.20
C CYS A 156 -8.32 -10.93 -13.42
N VAL A 157 -8.15 -11.47 -14.63
CA VAL A 157 -8.81 -10.96 -15.84
C VAL A 157 -9.41 -12.15 -16.60
N MET A 158 -10.69 -12.05 -16.94
CA MET A 158 -11.41 -13.11 -17.65
C MET A 158 -12.50 -12.56 -18.55
N LYS A 159 -13.07 -13.42 -19.39
CA LYS A 159 -14.23 -13.05 -20.23
C LYS A 159 -15.42 -12.69 -19.35
N ARG A 160 -16.23 -11.73 -19.79
CA ARG A 160 -17.47 -11.33 -19.09
C ARG A 160 -18.34 -12.51 -18.66
N ALA A 161 -18.57 -13.48 -19.55
CA ALA A 161 -19.40 -14.65 -19.24
C ALA A 161 -18.81 -15.55 -18.14
N LEU A 162 -17.48 -15.65 -18.06
CA LEU A 162 -16.79 -16.39 -16.98
C LEU A 162 -16.89 -15.63 -15.66
N PHE A 163 -16.76 -14.31 -15.70
CA PHE A 163 -16.93 -13.46 -14.53
C PHE A 163 -18.35 -13.56 -13.95
N ASP A 164 -19.38 -13.52 -14.80
CA ASP A 164 -20.78 -13.67 -14.36
C ASP A 164 -21.05 -15.07 -13.77
N ASP A 165 -20.50 -16.13 -14.37
CA ASP A 165 -20.59 -17.51 -13.84
C ASP A 165 -19.93 -17.63 -12.47
N TYR A 166 -18.70 -17.12 -12.35
CA TYR A 166 -17.95 -17.11 -11.10
C TYR A 166 -18.70 -16.34 -10.01
N CYS A 167 -19.17 -15.12 -10.28
CA CYS A 167 -19.88 -14.31 -9.30
C CYS A 167 -21.17 -14.99 -8.84
N ASN A 168 -21.95 -15.54 -9.78
CA ASN A 168 -23.16 -16.28 -9.43
C ASN A 168 -22.84 -17.49 -8.53
N TRP A 169 -21.82 -18.27 -8.86
CA TRP A 169 -21.39 -19.42 -8.06
C TRP A 169 -20.89 -19.00 -6.68
N LEU A 170 -19.96 -18.05 -6.62
CA LEU A 170 -19.32 -17.54 -5.40
C LEU A 170 -20.36 -16.97 -4.43
N PHE A 171 -21.14 -15.98 -4.85
CA PHE A 171 -22.06 -15.30 -3.94
C PHE A 171 -23.23 -16.20 -3.54
N THR A 172 -23.63 -17.18 -4.36
CA THR A 172 -24.64 -18.17 -3.93
C THR A 172 -24.11 -19.01 -2.76
N ILE A 173 -22.85 -19.45 -2.80
CA ILE A 173 -22.23 -20.22 -1.73
C ILE A 173 -22.04 -19.36 -0.48
N LEU A 174 -21.46 -18.17 -0.62
CA LEU A 174 -21.19 -17.29 0.52
C LEU A 174 -22.49 -16.86 1.24
N MET A 175 -23.57 -16.61 0.51
CA MET A 175 -24.87 -16.26 1.12
C MET A 175 -25.53 -17.43 1.84
N ASP A 176 -25.37 -18.68 1.38
CA ASP A 176 -25.86 -19.87 2.12
C ASP A 176 -24.98 -20.13 3.36
N ALA A 177 -23.66 -20.02 3.20
CA ALA A 177 -22.70 -20.19 4.30
C ALA A 177 -22.89 -19.15 5.40
N GLY A 178 -23.21 -17.92 5.03
CA GLY A 178 -23.49 -16.81 5.96
C GLY A 178 -24.65 -17.05 6.92
N GLN A 179 -25.50 -18.06 6.69
CA GLN A 179 -26.52 -18.47 7.67
C GLN A 179 -25.94 -19.21 8.88
N ARG A 180 -24.68 -19.67 8.78
CA ARG A 180 -23.98 -20.43 9.82
C ARG A 180 -22.75 -19.68 10.37
N ILE A 181 -22.26 -18.68 9.66
CA ILE A 181 -21.12 -17.84 10.05
C ILE A 181 -21.63 -16.74 10.99
N ASP A 182 -21.06 -16.67 12.19
CA ASP A 182 -21.33 -15.60 13.16
C ASP A 182 -20.04 -14.80 13.41
N ALA A 183 -19.89 -13.72 12.64
CA ALA A 183 -18.76 -12.80 12.73
C ALA A 183 -18.97 -11.68 13.77
N SER A 184 -20.05 -11.71 14.56
CA SER A 184 -20.37 -10.62 15.52
C SER A 184 -19.35 -10.48 16.66
N HIS A 185 -18.48 -11.47 16.83
CA HIS A 185 -17.47 -11.53 17.87
C HIS A 185 -16.03 -11.45 17.35
N TYR A 186 -15.84 -11.21 16.05
CA TYR A 186 -14.50 -11.19 15.44
C TYR A 186 -13.76 -9.89 15.74
N GLU A 187 -12.44 -9.98 15.89
CA GLU A 187 -11.57 -8.81 16.04
C GLU A 187 -11.42 -8.08 14.70
N SER A 188 -10.90 -6.83 14.72
CA SER A 188 -10.95 -5.93 13.55
C SER A 188 -10.40 -6.52 12.25
N ASP A 189 -9.34 -7.32 12.37
CA ASP A 189 -8.61 -7.86 11.22
C ASP A 189 -9.26 -9.17 10.72
N GLU A 190 -10.00 -9.87 11.59
CA GLU A 190 -10.74 -11.09 11.27
C GLU A 190 -12.13 -10.80 10.67
N MET A 191 -12.62 -9.55 10.76
CA MET A 191 -13.96 -9.20 10.29
C MET A 191 -14.15 -9.49 8.80
N CYS A 192 -13.12 -9.38 7.96
CA CYS A 192 -13.17 -9.64 6.51
C CYS A 192 -13.31 -11.13 6.12
N VAL A 193 -13.97 -11.94 6.95
CA VAL A 193 -14.13 -13.39 6.83
C VAL A 193 -14.50 -13.85 5.41
N TYR A 194 -15.44 -13.18 4.74
CA TYR A 194 -15.89 -13.63 3.43
C TYR A 194 -14.83 -13.44 2.35
N ALA A 195 -13.94 -12.46 2.50
CA ALA A 195 -12.81 -12.27 1.59
C ALA A 195 -11.83 -13.44 1.69
N TYR A 196 -11.51 -13.89 2.91
CA TYR A 196 -10.63 -15.04 3.14
C TYR A 196 -11.26 -16.35 2.65
N LEU A 197 -12.56 -16.55 2.88
CA LEU A 197 -13.28 -17.70 2.34
C LEU A 197 -13.28 -17.72 0.81
N ALA A 198 -13.37 -16.55 0.18
CA ALA A 198 -13.34 -16.43 -1.27
C ALA A 198 -11.96 -16.76 -1.87
N GLU A 199 -10.86 -16.60 -1.13
CA GLU A 199 -9.52 -17.07 -1.55
C GLU A 199 -9.45 -18.59 -1.71
N ALA A 200 -10.26 -19.36 -0.97
CA ALA A 200 -10.39 -20.80 -1.18
C ALA A 200 -11.32 -21.12 -2.36
N LEU A 201 -12.41 -20.35 -2.50
CA LEU A 201 -13.45 -20.61 -3.49
C LEU A 201 -13.02 -20.22 -4.91
N PHE A 202 -12.20 -19.19 -5.10
CA PHE A 202 -11.72 -18.79 -6.41
C PHE A 202 -10.92 -19.90 -7.14
N PRO A 203 -9.83 -20.45 -6.57
CA PRO A 203 -9.11 -21.55 -7.20
C PRO A 203 -9.97 -22.83 -7.31
N THR A 204 -10.90 -23.05 -6.38
CA THR A 204 -11.87 -24.15 -6.44
C THR A 204 -12.71 -24.07 -7.72
N TRP A 205 -13.26 -22.91 -8.02
CA TRP A 205 -14.04 -22.68 -9.24
C TRP A 205 -13.17 -22.85 -10.50
N LEU A 206 -11.94 -22.32 -10.51
CA LEU A 206 -11.02 -22.49 -11.64
C LEU A 206 -10.78 -23.98 -11.97
N LEU A 207 -10.49 -24.78 -10.94
CA LEU A 207 -10.25 -26.23 -11.06
C LEU A 207 -11.51 -26.98 -11.50
N ALA A 208 -12.65 -26.71 -10.85
CA ALA A 208 -13.91 -27.38 -11.14
C ALA A 208 -14.39 -27.15 -12.59
N ARG A 209 -14.10 -25.98 -13.17
CA ARG A 209 -14.47 -25.64 -14.56
C ARG A 209 -13.43 -26.11 -15.58
N GLY A 210 -12.27 -26.61 -15.13
CA GLY A 210 -11.18 -27.05 -16.00
C GLY A 210 -10.62 -25.92 -16.87
N LEU A 211 -10.57 -24.70 -16.32
CA LEU A 211 -10.16 -23.51 -17.07
C LEU A 211 -8.64 -23.48 -17.28
N ARG A 212 -8.21 -23.00 -18.45
CA ARG A 212 -6.79 -22.76 -18.70
C ARG A 212 -6.40 -21.44 -18.03
N VAL A 213 -5.46 -21.50 -17.10
CA VAL A 213 -5.02 -20.34 -16.31
C VAL A 213 -3.64 -19.88 -16.77
N CYS A 214 -3.44 -18.57 -16.85
CA CYS A 214 -2.11 -17.96 -17.00
C CYS A 214 -1.80 -17.12 -15.75
N GLU A 215 -0.64 -17.36 -15.16
CA GLU A 215 -0.17 -16.69 -13.95
C GLU A 215 0.70 -15.48 -14.36
N VAL A 216 0.37 -14.31 -13.80
CA VAL A 216 1.10 -13.05 -14.04
C VAL A 216 1.65 -12.56 -12.71
N LEU A 217 2.88 -12.06 -12.70
CA LEU A 217 3.44 -11.46 -11.49
C LEU A 217 2.68 -10.16 -11.20
N GLU A 218 2.17 -10.00 -9.99
CA GLU A 218 1.77 -8.67 -9.55
C GLU A 218 3.00 -7.76 -9.54
N SER A 219 2.83 -6.49 -9.89
CA SER A 219 3.89 -5.52 -9.66
C SER A 219 4.23 -5.59 -8.18
N GLU A 220 5.52 -5.74 -7.84
CA GLU A 220 5.97 -5.72 -6.45
C GLU A 220 5.28 -4.55 -5.74
N LYS A 221 4.69 -4.80 -4.56
CA LYS A 221 4.26 -3.72 -3.66
C LYS A 221 5.43 -2.75 -3.59
N LYS A 222 5.34 -1.61 -4.28
CA LYS A 222 6.28 -0.52 -4.07
C LYS A 222 6.11 -0.21 -2.58
N ALA A 223 7.16 -0.49 -1.80
CA ALA A 223 7.13 -0.30 -0.36
C ALA A 223 6.51 1.06 -0.06
N SER A 224 5.46 1.08 0.76
CA SER A 224 4.82 2.35 1.09
C SER A 224 5.84 3.24 1.82
N GLY A 225 5.62 4.55 1.83
CA GLY A 225 6.48 5.46 2.61
C GLY A 225 6.57 5.04 4.09
N ALA A 226 5.49 4.48 4.64
CA ALA A 226 5.46 3.95 6.00
C ALA A 226 6.35 2.70 6.18
N ASP A 227 6.33 1.78 5.20
CA ASP A 227 7.19 0.58 5.23
C ASP A 227 8.67 0.96 5.15
N LEU A 228 8.99 1.93 4.29
CA LEU A 228 10.34 2.46 4.17
C LEU A 228 10.78 3.12 5.50
N LEU A 229 9.96 3.98 6.09
CA LEU A 229 10.27 4.58 7.40
C LEU A 229 10.47 3.52 8.50
N SER A 230 9.69 2.45 8.50
CA SER A 230 9.85 1.33 9.45
C SER A 230 11.20 0.63 9.26
N LEU A 231 11.59 0.34 8.02
CA LEU A 231 12.89 -0.24 7.70
C LEU A 231 14.05 0.67 8.14
N LEU A 232 13.94 1.98 7.89
CA LEU A 232 14.96 2.94 8.29
C LEU A 232 15.13 3.02 9.81
N ARG A 233 14.03 2.98 10.58
CA ARG A 233 14.07 2.87 12.05
C ARG A 233 14.81 1.62 12.50
N GLN A 234 14.52 0.47 11.88
CA GLN A 234 15.22 -0.78 12.19
C GLN A 234 16.72 -0.72 11.89
N LEU A 235 17.11 -0.15 10.75
CA LEU A 235 18.51 0.00 10.36
C LEU A 235 19.27 0.93 11.33
N LEU A 236 18.65 2.04 11.75
CA LEU A 236 19.25 2.92 12.76
C LEU A 236 19.40 2.23 14.12
N GLN A 237 18.41 1.48 14.59
CA GLN A 237 18.53 0.68 15.82
C GLN A 237 19.65 -0.36 15.76
N GLN A 238 19.99 -0.83 14.55
CA GLN A 238 21.11 -1.74 14.31
C GLN A 238 22.45 -1.03 14.12
N HIS A 239 22.50 0.29 14.32
CA HIS A 239 23.68 1.12 14.11
C HIS A 239 24.20 1.14 12.66
N LYS A 240 23.28 1.05 11.68
CA LYS A 240 23.60 0.97 10.26
C LYS A 240 23.18 2.23 9.50
N THR A 241 23.70 3.38 9.93
CA THR A 241 23.38 4.70 9.35
C THR A 241 23.61 4.76 7.85
N LYS A 242 24.77 4.26 7.38
CA LYS A 242 25.10 4.26 5.95
C LYS A 242 24.12 3.43 5.11
N GLU A 243 23.78 2.23 5.56
CA GLU A 243 22.79 1.37 4.88
C GLU A 243 21.41 2.05 4.84
N ALA A 244 21.00 2.71 5.93
CA ALA A 244 19.75 3.46 5.98
C ALA A 244 19.73 4.62 4.98
N TYR A 245 20.79 5.43 4.94
CA TYR A 245 20.93 6.54 3.99
C TYR A 245 20.91 6.05 2.53
N GLU A 246 21.73 5.05 2.19
CA GLU A 246 21.77 4.50 0.82
C GLU A 246 20.41 3.92 0.40
N CYS A 247 19.68 3.30 1.33
CA CYS A 247 18.35 2.74 1.10
C CYS A 247 17.34 3.83 0.72
N ILE A 248 17.20 4.89 1.53
CA ILE A 248 16.25 5.96 1.25
C ILE A 248 16.66 6.78 0.03
N HIS A 249 17.96 7.07 -0.14
CA HIS A 249 18.46 7.82 -1.28
C HIS A 249 18.15 7.13 -2.62
N LYS A 250 18.37 5.82 -2.66
CA LYS A 250 18.00 5.00 -3.82
C LYS A 250 16.50 5.01 -4.05
N ALA A 251 15.70 4.81 -3.01
CA ALA A 251 14.24 4.80 -3.12
C ALA A 251 13.69 6.13 -3.67
N MET A 252 14.25 7.27 -3.26
CA MET A 252 13.83 8.58 -3.74
C MET A 252 14.35 8.90 -5.15
N THR A 253 15.50 8.34 -5.55
CA THR A 253 16.03 8.46 -6.92
C THR A 253 15.20 7.63 -7.91
N ASP A 254 14.82 6.41 -7.53
CA ASP A 254 14.08 5.48 -8.38
C ASP A 254 12.59 5.83 -8.49
N ASN A 255 12.03 6.62 -7.56
CA ASN A 255 10.62 7.00 -7.54
C ASN A 255 10.37 8.46 -7.06
N PRO A 256 10.71 9.46 -7.87
CA PRO A 256 10.63 10.88 -7.49
C PRO A 256 9.19 11.43 -7.37
N GLU A 257 8.16 10.67 -7.74
CA GLU A 257 6.76 11.10 -7.56
C GLU A 257 6.20 10.75 -6.17
N ALA A 258 6.76 9.72 -5.51
CA ALA A 258 6.40 9.35 -4.14
C ALA A 258 6.85 10.38 -3.08
N THR A 259 7.71 11.32 -3.48
CA THR A 259 8.24 12.42 -2.66
C THR A 259 7.49 13.74 -2.87
N LEU A 260 6.48 13.78 -3.75
CA LEU A 260 5.65 14.96 -3.93
C LEU A 260 4.71 15.13 -2.72
N PRO A 261 4.48 16.38 -2.25
CA PRO A 261 3.81 16.70 -0.99
C PRO A 261 2.33 16.31 -0.90
N VAL A 262 1.81 15.53 -1.84
CA VAL A 262 0.42 15.08 -1.89
C VAL A 262 0.22 13.76 -1.13
N SER A 263 1.27 12.94 -0.96
CA SER A 263 1.17 11.61 -0.31
C SER A 263 1.89 11.47 1.04
N ASP A 264 2.67 12.47 1.47
CA ASP A 264 3.41 12.46 2.74
C ASP A 264 3.03 13.71 3.55
N GLU A 265 1.95 13.63 4.33
CA GLU A 265 1.54 14.67 5.26
C GLU A 265 2.69 14.96 6.25
N GLY A 266 3.52 15.95 5.93
CA GLY A 266 4.65 16.39 6.77
C GLY A 266 6.05 16.22 6.16
N ASN A 267 6.20 15.80 4.90
CA ASN A 267 7.49 15.60 4.22
C ASN A 267 8.46 14.68 5.01
N ASN A 268 7.94 13.65 5.68
CA ASN A 268 8.72 12.78 6.55
C ASN A 268 9.85 12.05 5.82
N LEU A 269 9.65 11.59 4.58
CA LEU A 269 10.68 10.90 3.81
C LEU A 269 11.83 11.83 3.40
N VAL A 270 11.50 13.04 2.94
CA VAL A 270 12.50 14.05 2.57
C VAL A 270 13.32 14.47 3.80
N ILE A 271 12.67 14.66 4.95
CA ILE A 271 13.38 14.97 6.20
C ILE A 271 14.24 13.77 6.64
N ALA A 272 13.72 12.55 6.56
CA ALA A 272 14.46 11.35 6.93
C ALA A 272 15.74 11.17 6.09
N GLU A 273 15.72 11.44 4.77
CA GLU A 273 16.92 11.37 3.94
C GLU A 273 17.97 12.36 4.43
N GLN A 274 17.56 13.61 4.68
CA GLN A 274 18.48 14.66 5.11
C GLN A 274 19.06 14.39 6.50
N VAL A 275 18.23 13.93 7.43
CA VAL A 275 18.64 13.53 8.77
C VAL A 275 19.68 12.41 8.71
N LEU A 276 19.40 11.37 7.92
CA LEU A 276 20.31 10.23 7.77
C LEU A 276 21.62 10.64 7.10
N TYR A 277 21.58 11.56 6.14
CA TYR A 277 22.77 12.11 5.52
C TYR A 277 23.63 12.92 6.52
N LEU A 278 23.02 13.80 7.31
CA LEU A 278 23.71 14.57 8.35
C LEU A 278 24.37 13.65 9.39
N LYS A 279 23.62 12.65 9.86
CA LYS A 279 24.15 11.65 10.80
C LYS A 279 25.30 10.86 10.20
N TYR A 280 25.18 10.44 8.94
CA TYR A 280 26.23 9.70 8.24
C TYR A 280 27.52 10.52 8.15
N LEU A 281 27.42 11.80 7.80
CA LEU A 281 28.57 12.70 7.73
C LEU A 281 29.22 12.91 9.10
N ASP A 282 28.43 13.14 10.14
CA ASP A 282 28.95 13.33 11.51
C ASP A 282 29.63 12.07 12.07
N GLU A 283 29.17 10.88 11.68
CA GLU A 283 29.83 9.61 12.00
C GLU A 283 31.20 9.47 11.33
N GLU A 284 31.34 9.93 10.07
CA GLU A 284 32.60 9.89 9.31
C GLU A 284 33.60 10.98 9.75
N ASP A 285 33.12 12.20 10.02
CA ASP A 285 33.95 13.35 10.40
C ASP A 285 34.37 13.31 11.89
N GLY A 286 33.73 12.46 12.70
CA GLY A 286 34.12 12.19 14.08
C GLY A 286 33.73 13.28 15.10
N HIS A 287 32.99 14.30 14.68
CA HIS A 287 32.42 15.33 15.57
C HIS A 287 31.46 14.72 16.60
N ASP A 288 31.40 15.28 17.81
CA ASP A 288 30.51 14.83 18.89
C ASP A 288 29.26 15.71 18.91
N SER A 289 28.24 15.29 18.15
CA SER A 289 26.99 16.03 17.92
C SER A 289 25.77 15.23 18.38
N MET A 290 24.62 15.91 18.53
CA MET A 290 23.36 15.22 18.82
C MET A 290 22.96 14.25 17.70
N TRP A 291 23.33 14.54 16.44
CA TRP A 291 23.12 13.65 15.30
C TRP A 291 23.83 12.31 15.47
N LYS A 292 25.05 12.33 15.99
CA LYS A 292 25.86 11.12 16.19
C LYS A 292 25.36 10.25 17.34
N GLN A 293 24.93 10.86 18.43
CA GLN A 293 24.57 10.14 19.66
C GLN A 293 23.17 9.51 19.61
N GLU A 294 22.27 10.08 18.82
CA GLU A 294 20.88 9.62 18.71
C GLU A 294 20.70 8.53 17.64
N TRP A 295 19.87 7.53 17.93
CA TRP A 295 19.58 6.38 17.07
C TRP A 295 18.08 6.19 16.80
N ASP A 296 17.24 7.02 17.40
CA ASP A 296 15.82 7.08 17.10
C ASP A 296 15.54 8.07 15.96
N LEU A 297 14.96 7.58 14.86
CA LEU A 297 14.68 8.39 13.67
C LEU A 297 13.69 9.52 13.95
N ASP A 298 12.70 9.27 14.79
CA ASP A 298 11.65 10.25 15.10
C ASP A 298 12.23 11.40 15.93
N THR A 299 13.09 11.09 16.91
CA THR A 299 13.83 12.07 17.71
C THR A 299 14.77 12.92 16.86
N LEU A 300 15.51 12.31 15.94
CA LEU A 300 16.36 13.03 14.99
C LEU A 300 15.55 13.93 14.04
N THR A 301 14.38 13.46 13.61
CA THR A 301 13.45 14.22 12.76
C THR A 301 12.92 15.45 13.51
N ASP A 302 12.59 15.31 14.79
CA ASP A 302 12.16 16.42 15.63
C ASP A 302 13.30 17.43 15.87
N HIS A 303 14.53 16.96 16.06
CA HIS A 303 15.70 17.84 16.13
C HIS A 303 15.89 18.65 14.84
N TYR A 304 15.77 18.00 13.68
CA TYR A 304 15.82 18.67 12.40
C TYR A 304 14.73 19.74 12.28
N ARG A 305 13.48 19.43 12.65
CA ARG A 305 12.36 20.39 12.62
C ARG A 305 12.56 21.59 13.54
N ASN A 306 13.13 21.37 14.73
CA ASN A 306 13.45 22.45 15.67
C ASN A 306 14.50 23.40 15.09
N ILE A 307 15.57 22.87 14.49
CA ILE A 307 16.60 23.69 13.84
C ILE A 307 16.00 24.44 12.65
N TYR A 308 15.17 23.76 11.85
CA TYR A 308 14.51 24.36 10.69
C TYR A 308 13.61 25.55 11.11
N SER A 309 12.85 25.42 12.20
CA SER A 309 12.02 26.53 12.70
C SER A 309 12.85 27.71 13.20
N MET A 310 13.99 27.47 13.84
CA MET A 310 14.94 28.52 14.22
C MET A 310 15.53 29.22 12.98
N MET A 311 15.87 28.46 11.94
CA MET A 311 16.32 29.02 10.67
C MET A 311 15.23 29.85 9.97
N GLN A 312 13.96 29.48 10.12
CA GLN A 312 12.84 30.28 9.63
C GLN A 312 12.70 31.61 10.37
N LEU A 313 12.87 31.64 11.69
CA LEU A 313 12.89 32.90 12.46
C LEU A 313 14.00 33.82 11.96
N VAL A 314 15.19 33.27 11.71
CA VAL A 314 16.29 34.05 11.15
C VAL A 314 15.97 34.55 9.74
N SER A 315 15.34 33.73 8.89
CA SER A 315 15.00 34.13 7.52
C SER A 315 13.95 35.24 7.44
N THR A 316 13.12 35.41 8.48
CA THR A 316 12.18 36.54 8.61
C THR A 316 12.82 37.80 9.21
N GLY A 317 14.10 37.76 9.55
CA GLY A 317 14.85 38.86 10.14
C GLY A 317 14.73 38.96 11.67
N GLU A 318 14.18 37.93 12.32
CA GLU A 318 14.09 37.88 13.78
C GLU A 318 15.44 37.49 14.41
N GLU A 319 15.62 37.87 15.69
CA GLU A 319 16.79 37.47 16.47
C GLU A 319 16.48 36.18 17.25
N LEU A 320 17.47 35.31 17.37
CA LEU A 320 17.37 34.11 18.19
C LEU A 320 17.53 34.50 19.66
N GLY A 321 16.70 33.93 20.53
CA GLY A 321 16.84 34.07 21.97
C GLY A 321 17.98 33.23 22.53
N GLU A 322 18.23 33.36 23.84
CA GLU A 322 19.27 32.60 24.53
C GLU A 322 19.04 31.08 24.44
N TYR A 323 17.78 30.65 24.47
CA TYR A 323 17.41 29.23 24.38
C TYR A 323 17.75 28.65 23.01
N GLU A 324 17.37 29.32 21.93
CA GLU A 324 17.61 28.86 20.56
C GLU A 324 19.11 28.79 20.26
N VAL A 325 19.87 29.81 20.68
CA VAL A 325 21.33 29.84 20.50
C VAL A 325 21.99 28.70 21.27
N GLU A 326 21.58 28.45 22.51
CA GLU A 326 22.14 27.37 23.31
C GLU A 326 21.79 25.99 22.73
N TYR A 327 20.56 25.82 22.24
CA TYR A 327 20.13 24.59 21.57
C TYR A 327 20.96 24.32 20.31
N LEU A 328 21.17 25.33 19.46
CA LEU A 328 21.99 25.17 18.25
C LEU A 328 23.41 24.74 18.58
N LYS A 329 24.02 25.32 19.62
CA LYS A 329 25.37 24.91 20.09
C LYS A 329 25.41 23.46 20.55
N GLN A 330 24.43 23.04 21.35
CA GLN A 330 24.37 21.68 21.88
C GLN A 330 24.06 20.64 20.79
N SER A 331 23.29 21.03 19.77
CA SER A 331 22.92 20.15 18.67
C SER A 331 24.07 19.75 17.73
N GLY A 332 25.21 20.44 17.80
CA GLY A 332 26.28 20.29 16.82
C GLY A 332 25.92 20.87 15.45
N PHE A 333 24.92 21.77 15.42
CA PHE A 333 24.58 22.54 14.23
C PHE A 333 25.83 23.24 13.69
N ASN A 334 26.09 23.07 12.40
CA ASN A 334 27.25 23.66 11.73
C ASN A 334 26.87 24.35 10.40
N ALA A 335 27.83 25.03 9.77
CA ALA A 335 27.60 25.71 8.49
C ALA A 335 27.16 24.74 7.37
N MET A 336 27.61 23.48 7.41
CA MET A 336 27.19 22.45 6.47
C MET A 336 25.74 22.03 6.70
N THR A 337 25.32 21.86 7.97
CA THR A 337 23.91 21.62 8.33
C THR A 337 23.03 22.73 7.78
N ALA A 338 23.44 23.99 7.98
CA ALA A 338 22.70 25.15 7.49
C ALA A 338 22.60 25.18 5.93
N ASP A 339 23.71 24.94 5.21
CA ASP A 339 23.72 24.89 3.74
C ASP A 339 22.81 23.76 3.21
N LEU A 340 22.88 22.57 3.82
CA LEU A 340 22.05 21.43 3.42
C LEU A 340 20.55 21.72 3.59
N MET A 341 20.15 22.28 4.73
CA MET A 341 18.76 22.61 5.03
C MET A 341 18.20 23.71 4.12
N VAL A 342 19.04 24.67 3.73
CA VAL A 342 18.68 25.72 2.77
C VAL A 342 18.47 25.16 1.36
N ARG A 343 19.38 24.29 0.89
CA ARG A 343 19.32 23.73 -0.47
C ARG A 343 18.15 22.80 -0.69
N ASN A 344 17.79 22.06 0.35
CA ASN A 344 16.71 21.08 0.30
C ASN A 344 15.41 21.60 0.95
N ASP A 345 15.25 22.92 1.05
CA ASP A 345 14.05 23.54 1.60
C ASP A 345 12.85 23.31 0.67
N PRO A 346 11.90 22.43 1.05
CA PRO A 346 10.87 21.94 0.14
C PRO A 346 9.83 23.00 -0.27
N ALA A 347 9.83 24.18 0.38
CA ALA A 347 8.83 25.21 0.16
C ALA A 347 9.44 26.61 -0.11
N GLU A 348 10.76 26.69 -0.34
CA GLU A 348 11.51 27.95 -0.51
C GLU A 348 11.21 29.00 0.60
N ARG A 349 10.83 28.54 1.79
CA ARG A 349 10.47 29.36 2.96
C ARG A 349 11.70 30.00 3.59
N LEU A 350 12.87 29.38 3.45
CA LEU A 350 14.17 29.89 3.83
C LEU A 350 14.77 30.83 2.76
N GLN A 351 14.07 31.08 1.63
CA GLN A 351 14.54 31.93 0.53
C GLN A 351 13.72 33.23 0.33
N LYS A 352 12.98 33.68 1.36
CA LYS A 352 12.07 34.85 1.33
C LYS A 352 12.69 36.12 1.98
N PRO A 353 12.09 37.32 1.80
CA PRO A 353 12.71 38.52 1.21
C PRO A 353 13.86 39.21 1.97
N TYR A 354 14.24 38.76 3.17
CA TYR A 354 15.21 39.47 4.02
C TYR A 354 16.63 38.86 3.98
N LEU A 355 16.76 37.53 3.88
CA LEU A 355 18.04 36.84 3.80
C LEU A 355 17.94 35.61 2.87
N LYS A 356 18.88 35.49 1.92
CA LYS A 356 19.13 34.28 1.12
C LYS A 356 19.90 33.24 1.94
N GLY A 357 19.95 32.01 1.45
CA GLY A 357 20.71 30.90 2.04
C GLY A 357 22.09 31.25 2.61
N ASP A 358 22.97 31.80 1.77
CA ASP A 358 24.33 32.21 2.16
C ASP A 358 24.33 33.33 3.21
N GLU A 359 23.27 34.16 3.22
CA GLU A 359 23.08 35.26 4.16
C GLU A 359 22.58 34.75 5.52
N ILE A 360 21.80 33.67 5.57
CA ILE A 360 21.39 32.98 6.80
C ILE A 360 22.61 32.38 7.49
N VAL A 361 23.48 31.67 6.76
CA VAL A 361 24.73 31.10 7.32
C VAL A 361 25.62 32.21 7.87
N SER A 362 25.79 33.30 7.11
CA SER A 362 26.57 34.47 7.51
C SER A 362 25.98 35.18 8.74
N TYR A 363 24.66 35.28 8.83
CA TYR A 363 23.96 35.87 9.96
C TYR A 363 24.12 35.01 11.23
N LEU A 364 24.01 33.70 11.11
CA LEU A 364 24.18 32.76 12.22
C LEU A 364 25.60 32.78 12.80
N ALA A 365 26.60 33.18 12.02
CA ALA A 365 27.97 33.37 12.48
C ALA A 365 28.08 34.40 13.64
N LYS A 366 27.14 35.35 13.75
CA LYS A 366 27.14 36.36 14.83
C LYS A 366 26.97 35.75 16.24
N TYR A 367 26.44 34.53 16.32
CA TYR A 367 26.18 33.83 17.57
C TYR A 367 27.33 32.90 18.01
N ASN A 368 28.46 32.89 17.29
CA ASN A 368 29.60 32.00 17.52
C ASN A 368 29.19 30.52 17.54
N LEU A 369 28.40 30.09 16.55
CA LEU A 369 27.93 28.70 16.42
C LEU A 369 28.94 27.79 15.73
N PHE A 370 29.84 28.36 14.91
CA PHE A 370 30.81 27.64 14.09
C PHE A 370 32.21 28.24 14.22
#